data_AF-A0A379TA09-F1
#
_entry.id   AF-A0A379TA09-F1
#
_cell.length_a   1.000
_cell.length_b   1.000
_cell.length_c   1.000
_cell.angle_alpha   90.00
_cell.angle_beta   90.00
_cell.angle_gamma   90.00
#
_symmetry.space_group_name_H-M   'P 1'
#
loop_
_entity.id
_entity.type
_entity.pdbx_description
1 polymer ?
#
loop_
_entity_poly.entity_id
_entity_poly.type
_entity_poly.pdbx_seq_one_letter_code
_entity_poly.pdbx_strand_id
1 'polypeptide(L)' 'MEVTWRFLTNVQHTYDREKKLVEKYDVSSTGTGGGGGEYPLQDGFGWTNGVTLKMLDLICPQKKTV' A
#
# COMPACT_ATOMS: atom_id res chain seq x y z
N MET A 1 4.15 -4.81 14.48
CA MET A 1 3.54 -3.64 13.82
C MET A 1 4.50 -2.88 12.89
N GLU A 2 5.82 -3.04 13.00
CA GLU A 2 6.79 -2.32 12.15
C GLU A 2 6.53 -2.48 10.64
N VAL A 3 6.35 -3.72 10.17
CA VAL A 3 6.07 -4.02 8.76
C VAL A 3 4.80 -3.33 8.27
N THR A 4 3.74 -3.36 9.09
CA THR A 4 2.45 -2.71 8.80
C THR A 4 2.62 -1.21 8.58
N TRP A 5 3.31 -0.53 9.50
CA TRP A 5 3.55 0.90 9.38
C TRP A 5 4.42 1.24 8.17
N ARG A 6 5.52 0.52 7.95
CA ARG A 6 6.41 0.78 6.80
C ARG A 6 5.68 0.58 5.46
N PHE A 7 4.86 -0.47 5.35
CA PHE A 7 4.07 -0.71 4.16
C PHE A 7 3.03 0.39 3.95
N LEU A 8 2.23 0.72 4.98
CA LEU A 8 1.20 1.76 4.89
C LEU A 8 1.78 3.14 4.58
N THR A 9 2.93 3.51 5.18
CA THR A 9 3.62 4.76 4.86
C THR A 9 4.01 4.82 3.38
N ASN A 10 4.52 3.71 2.82
CA ASN A 10 4.91 3.67 1.41
C ASN A 10 3.70 3.79 0.47
N VAL A 11 2.63 3.05 0.77
CA VAL A 11 1.36 3.13 0.05
C VAL A 11 0.79 4.55 0.12
N GLN A 12 0.76 5.16 1.30
CA GLN A 12 0.22 6.50 1.50
C GLN A 12 1.04 7.55 0.74
N HIS A 13 2.37 7.56 0.84
CA HIS A 13 3.21 8.50 0.10
C HIS A 13 3.05 8.34 -1.42
N THR A 14 2.88 7.12 -1.91
CA THR A 14 2.66 6.87 -3.34
C THR A 14 1.30 7.39 -3.77
N TYR A 15 0.26 7.13 -2.97
CA TYR A 15 -1.08 7.63 -3.21
C TYR A 15 -1.14 9.17 -3.15
N ASP A 16 -0.42 9.80 -2.23
CA ASP A 16 -0.37 11.25 -2.10
C ASP A 16 0.16 11.92 -3.37
N ARG A 17 1.16 11.31 -4.02
CA ARG A 17 1.74 11.84 -5.27
C ARG A 17 0.97 11.42 -6.52
N GLU A 18 0.61 10.14 -6.63
CA GLU A 18 0.13 9.53 -7.88
C GLU A 18 -1.38 9.25 -7.90
N LYS A 19 -2.08 9.40 -6.76
CA LYS A 19 -3.52 9.13 -6.58
C LYS A 19 -3.96 7.72 -6.97
N LYS A 20 -3.04 6.76 -6.85
CA LYS A 20 -3.26 5.35 -7.17
C LYS A 20 -2.46 4.43 -6.26
N LEU A 21 -2.94 3.19 -6.15
CA LEU A 21 -2.22 2.07 -5.58
C LEU A 21 -1.70 1.20 -6.72
N VAL A 22 -0.50 0.65 -6.57
CA VAL A 22 0.19 -0.10 -7.62
C VAL A 22 0.42 -1.56 -7.22
N GLU A 23 0.75 -2.40 -8.20
CA GLU A 23 1.05 -3.83 -8.02
C GLU A 23 2.13 -4.11 -6.98
N LYS A 24 3.20 -3.32 -6.97
CA LYS A 24 4.39 -3.52 -6.13
C LYS A 24 5.06 -2.19 -5.82
N TYR A 25 5.82 -2.15 -4.72
CA TYR A 25 6.50 -0.95 -4.21
C TYR A 25 8.00 -1.22 -4.02
N ASP A 26 8.82 -0.20 -4.23
CA ASP A 26 10.22 -0.23 -3.78
C ASP A 26 10.26 -0.05 -2.26
N VAL A 27 10.93 -0.98 -1.54
CA VAL A 27 11.02 -0.99 -0.07
C VAL A 27 12.28 -0.30 0.47
N SER A 28 13.21 0.08 -0.42
CA SER A 28 14.41 0.85 -0.05
C SER A 28 14.10 2.32 0.26
N SER A 29 12.99 2.83 -0.28
CA SER A 29 12.44 4.16 -0.06
C SER A 29 10.92 4.11 0.12
N THR A 30 10.25 5.26 0.24
CA THR A 30 8.79 5.33 0.29
C THR A 30 8.26 6.27 -0.79
N GLY A 31 7.03 6.06 -1.22
CA GLY A 31 6.39 6.90 -2.23
C GLY A 31 6.72 6.50 -3.67
N THR A 32 7.30 5.32 -3.88
CA THR A 32 7.74 4.89 -5.21
C THR A 32 7.19 3.50 -5.51
N GLY A 33 6.49 3.40 -6.64
CA GLY A 33 6.14 2.10 -7.20
C GLY A 33 7.40 1.31 -7.55
N GLY A 34 7.31 -0.02 -7.45
CA GLY A 34 8.38 -0.91 -7.86
C GLY A 34 8.50 -0.99 -9.39
N GLY A 35 9.51 -1.71 -9.86
CA GLY A 35 9.75 -1.89 -11.29
C GLY A 35 10.32 -3.25 -11.63
N GLY A 36 10.83 -3.37 -12.86
CA GLY A 36 11.46 -4.59 -13.39
C GLY A 36 10.48 -5.67 -13.84
N GLY A 37 11.01 -6.67 -14.53
CA GLY A 37 10.26 -7.73 -15.19
C GLY A 37 9.95 -7.41 -16.65
N GLU A 38 9.04 -8.17 -17.24
CA GLU A 38 8.68 -8.09 -18.67
C GLU A 38 7.64 -7.00 -18.99
N TYR A 39 6.86 -6.57 -17.99
CA TYR A 39 5.73 -5.66 -18.19
C TYR A 39 5.82 -4.42 -17.29
N PRO A 40 5.22 -3.29 -17.73
CA PRO A 40 5.11 -2.09 -16.91
C PRO A 40 4.35 -2.34 -15.60
N LEU A 41 4.65 -1.53 -14.59
CA LEU A 41 3.94 -1.53 -13.32
C LEU A 41 2.45 -1.26 -13.52
N GLN A 42 1.60 -2.10 -12.93
CA GLN A 42 0.16 -2.00 -13.05
C GLN A 42 -0.48 -1.16 -11.94
N ASP A 43 -1.50 -0.40 -12.32
CA ASP A 43 -2.30 0.44 -11.42
C ASP A 43 -3.56 -0.31 -10.96
N GLY A 44 -4.01 -0.04 -9.74
CA GLY A 44 -5.27 -0.58 -9.22
C GLY A 44 -5.23 -2.08 -8.95
N PHE A 45 -4.18 -2.56 -8.27
CA PHE A 45 -3.97 -3.99 -8.04
C PHE A 45 -4.75 -4.54 -6.83
N GLY A 46 -5.53 -5.61 -7.05
CA GLY A 46 -6.47 -6.15 -6.06
C GLY A 46 -5.85 -6.55 -4.72
N TRP A 47 -4.69 -7.22 -4.71
CA TRP A 47 -4.00 -7.57 -3.46
C TRP A 47 -3.56 -6.33 -2.69
N THR A 48 -3.16 -5.25 -3.37
CA THR A 48 -2.57 -4.07 -2.73
C THR A 48 -3.68 -3.35 -1.98
N ASN A 49 -4.83 -3.21 -2.65
CA ASN A 49 -6.02 -2.61 -2.05
C ASN A 49 -6.50 -3.43 -0.84
N GLY A 50 -6.63 -4.75 -0.97
CA GLY A 50 -7.11 -5.62 0.11
C GLY A 50 -6.19 -5.65 1.33
N VAL A 51 -4.87 -5.77 1.11
CA VAL A 51 -3.88 -5.77 2.20
C VAL A 51 -3.82 -4.41 2.88
N THR A 52 -3.88 -3.31 2.12
CA THR A 52 -3.92 -1.95 2.67
C THR A 52 -5.10 -1.79 3.63
N LEU A 53 -6.31 -2.19 3.23
CA LEU A 53 -7.49 -2.14 4.09
C LEU A 53 -7.32 -2.99 5.36
N LYS A 54 -6.82 -4.22 5.23
CA LYS A 54 -6.59 -5.09 6.40
C LYS A 54 -5.54 -4.54 7.36
N MET A 55 -4.51 -3.89 6.85
CA MET A 55 -3.49 -3.24 7.67
C MET A 55 -4.01 -1.97 8.34
N LEU A 56 -4.87 -1.19 7.67
CA LEU A 56 -5.56 -0.04 8.26
C LEU A 56 -6.46 -0.46 9.42
N ASP A 57 -7.25 -1.53 9.26
CA ASP A 57 -8.07 -2.10 10.33
C ASP A 57 -7.23 -2.54 11.54
N LEU A 58 -6.00 -3.03 11.29
CA LEU A 58 -5.09 -3.47 12.35
C LEU A 58 -4.55 -2.30 13.19
N ILE A 59 -4.30 -1.14 12.57
CA ILE A 59 -3.79 0.06 13.27
C ILE A 59 -4.91 0.92 13.85
N CYS A 60 -6.11 0.86 13.27
CA CYS A 60 -7.28 1.58 13.75
C CYS A 60 -8.48 0.61 13.79
N PRO A 61 -8.58 -0.23 14.84
CA PRO A 61 -9.69 -1.16 14.97
C PRO A 61 -11.02 -0.40 15.00
N GLN A 62 -11.90 -0.72 14.06
CA GLN A 62 -13.26 -0.21 14.05
C GLN A 62 -13.95 -0.63 15.35
N LYS A 63 -14.54 0.33 16.09
CA LYS A 63 -15.45 -0.02 17.18
C LYS A 63 -16.64 -0.74 16.56
N LYS A 64 -16.83 -2.02 16.91
CA LYS A 64 -18.07 -2.72 16.58
C LYS A 64 -19.23 -1.96 17.21
N THR A 65 -20.07 -1.35 16.38
CA THR A 65 -21.36 -0.81 16.83
C THR A 65 -22.22 -2.02 17.16
N VAL A 66 -22.61 -2.14 18.42
CA VAL A 66 -23.51 -3.18 18.92
C VAL A 66 -24.93 -2.86 18.48
#